data_AF-A0A517Q7F0-F1
#
_entry.id   AF-A0A517Q7F0-F1
#
_cell.length_a   1.000
_cell.length_b   1.000
_cell.length_c   1.000
_cell.angle_alpha   90.00
_cell.angle_beta   90.00
_cell.angle_gamma   90.00
#
_symmetry.space_group_name_H-M   'P 1'
#
loop_
_entity.id
_entity.type
_entity.pdbx_description
1 polymer ?
#
loop_
_entity_poly.entity_id
_entity_poly.type
_entity_poly.pdbx_seq_one_letter_code
_entity_poly.pdbx_strand_id
1 'polypeptide(L)'
;MIVVCKVHGPQSGLMISPDLGVDASDPHVEIVDLLYVYDGVLAWEFHVSSEFAQAHGLMAGVEPLPDQPGEWARELRCCCVKCFEEAHGGQFDEDHKWVQE
;
A
#
# COMPACT_ATOMS: atom_id res chain seq x y z
N MET A 1 -10.48 -3.19 3.48
CA MET A 1 -10.47 -4.68 3.42
C MET A 1 -10.18 -5.24 4.82
N ILE A 2 -10.77 -6.36 5.24
CA ILE A 2 -10.38 -7.03 6.51
C ILE A 2 -9.55 -8.27 6.17
N VAL A 3 -8.41 -8.42 6.85
CA VAL A 3 -7.52 -9.58 6.72
C VAL A 3 -7.39 -10.28 8.06
N VAL A 4 -7.22 -11.60 8.03
CA VAL A 4 -6.94 -12.38 9.24
C VAL A 4 -5.41 -12.53 9.34
N CYS A 5 -4.79 -11.60 10.06
CA CYS A 5 -3.37 -11.67 10.34
C CYS A 5 -3.09 -12.80 11.34
N LYS A 6 -2.05 -13.59 11.08
CA LYS A 6 -1.61 -14.67 12.00
C LYS A 6 -1.05 -14.14 13.31
N VAL A 7 -0.56 -12.90 13.33
CA VAL A 7 0.06 -12.25 14.50
C VAL A 7 -0.96 -11.41 15.27
N HIS A 8 -1.72 -10.55 14.57
CA HIS A 8 -2.60 -9.55 15.20
C HIS A 8 -4.11 -9.85 15.10
N GLY A 9 -4.49 -11.01 14.56
CA GLY A 9 -5.90 -11.38 14.36
C GLY A 9 -6.59 -10.57 13.24
N PRO A 10 -7.92 -10.35 13.31
CA PRO A 10 -8.64 -9.54 12.34
C PRO A 10 -8.15 -8.08 12.36
N GLN A 11 -7.66 -7.61 11.22
CA GLN A 11 -7.12 -6.26 11.05
C GLN A 11 -7.57 -5.67 9.73
N SER A 12 -7.50 -4.34 9.62
CA SER A 12 -7.53 -3.68 8.32
C SER A 12 -6.36 -4.18 7.47
N GLY A 13 -6.66 -4.50 6.22
CA GLY A 13 -5.72 -4.99 5.23
C GLY A 13 -5.38 -3.93 4.20
N LEU A 14 -4.12 -3.94 3.80
CA LEU A 14 -3.50 -3.09 2.80
C LEU A 14 -3.06 -3.96 1.61
N MET A 15 -2.94 -3.31 0.46
CA MET A 15 -2.32 -3.89 -0.73
C MET A 15 -0.97 -3.19 -0.94
N ILE A 16 0.10 -3.98 -0.92
CA ILE A 16 1.47 -3.47 -0.91
C ILE A 16 2.33 -4.09 -2.02
N SER A 17 3.38 -3.40 -2.46
CA SER A 17 4.36 -3.99 -3.37
C SER A 17 5.16 -5.12 -2.68
N PRO A 18 5.71 -6.10 -3.44
CA PRO A 18 6.40 -7.27 -2.86
C PRO A 18 7.56 -6.93 -1.92
N ASP A 19 8.27 -5.86 -2.25
CA ASP A 19 9.47 -5.36 -1.58
C ASP A 19 9.15 -4.58 -0.29
N LEU A 20 7.88 -4.26 -0.03
CA LEU A 20 7.42 -3.70 1.25
C LEU A 20 6.92 -4.79 2.23
N GLY A 21 7.10 -6.07 1.91
CA GLY A 21 6.65 -7.18 2.76
C GLY A 21 7.25 -7.13 4.18
N VAL A 22 6.61 -7.82 5.14
CA VAL A 22 7.05 -7.86 6.55
C VAL A 22 8.45 -8.49 6.74
N ASP A 23 8.92 -9.25 5.74
CA ASP A 23 10.27 -9.82 5.68
C ASP A 23 11.27 -8.90 4.93
N ALA A 24 10.85 -7.72 4.47
CA ALA A 24 11.71 -6.79 3.75
C ALA A 24 12.76 -6.21 4.69
N SER A 25 14.00 -6.23 4.22
CA SER A 25 15.19 -5.97 5.04
C SER A 25 15.58 -4.49 5.15
N ASP A 26 14.89 -3.60 4.43
CA ASP A 26 15.24 -2.17 4.38
C ASP A 26 14.11 -1.30 4.96
N PRO A 27 14.29 -0.72 6.16
CA PRO A 27 13.30 0.17 6.77
C PRO A 27 13.27 1.57 6.14
N HIS A 28 14.16 1.89 5.20
CA HIS A 28 14.26 3.21 4.57
C HIS A 28 13.66 3.27 3.16
N VAL A 29 12.85 2.29 2.79
CA VAL A 29 12.16 2.30 1.50
C VAL A 29 11.16 3.45 1.48
N GLU A 30 11.30 4.34 0.50
CA GLU A 30 10.33 5.41 0.25
C GLU A 30 9.02 4.79 -0.22
N ILE A 31 7.96 4.94 0.57
CA ILE A 31 6.62 4.45 0.28
C ILE A 31 5.83 5.56 -0.43
N VAL A 32 5.12 5.18 -1.49
CA VAL A 32 4.25 6.06 -2.27
C VAL A 32 2.85 5.46 -2.39
N ASP A 33 1.85 6.34 -2.35
CA ASP A 33 0.44 5.96 -2.46
C ASP A 33 -0.08 6.11 -3.89
N LEU A 34 -0.71 5.05 -4.39
CA LEU A 34 -1.46 5.05 -5.64
C LEU A 34 -2.95 5.07 -5.32
N LEU A 35 -3.59 6.21 -5.53
CA LEU A 35 -4.97 6.46 -5.15
C LEU A 35 -5.84 6.56 -6.39
N TYR A 36 -6.85 5.70 -6.51
CA TYR A 36 -7.79 5.72 -7.63
C TYR A 36 -9.18 6.14 -7.18
N VAL A 37 -9.75 7.14 -7.84
CA VAL A 37 -11.03 7.76 -7.47
C VAL A 37 -12.10 7.51 -8.52
N TYR A 38 -13.32 7.18 -8.09
CA TYR A 38 -14.52 7.08 -8.92
C TYR A 38 -15.62 7.97 -8.34
N ASP A 39 -16.16 8.87 -9.16
CA ASP A 39 -17.23 9.82 -8.77
C ASP A 39 -16.90 10.61 -7.48
N GLY A 40 -15.65 11.02 -7.33
CA GLY A 40 -15.16 11.78 -6.17
C GLY A 40 -14.92 10.94 -4.90
N VAL A 41 -15.09 9.61 -4.98
CA VAL A 41 -14.85 8.67 -3.86
C VAL A 41 -13.59 7.84 -4.11
N LEU A 42 -12.73 7.71 -3.10
CA LEU A 42 -11.58 6.80 -3.14
C LEU A 42 -12.07 5.36 -3.34
N ALA A 43 -11.70 4.76 -4.47
CA ALA A 43 -12.13 3.43 -4.87
C ALA A 43 -11.04 2.39 -4.59
N TRP A 44 -9.80 2.64 -5.05
CA TRP A 44 -8.66 1.78 -4.77
C TRP A 44 -7.51 2.57 -4.17
N GLU A 45 -6.76 1.90 -3.30
CA GLU A 45 -5.60 2.42 -2.60
C GLU A 45 -4.55 1.32 -2.53
N PHE A 46 -3.34 1.66 -2.93
CA PHE A 46 -2.18 0.78 -2.93
C PHE A 46 -0.96 1.53 -2.39
N HIS A 47 -0.19 0.89 -1.51
CA HIS A 47 1.04 1.45 -0.96
C HIS A 47 2.22 0.69 -1.55
N VAL A 48 3.00 1.33 -2.40
CA VAL A 48 4.11 0.68 -3.11
C VAL A 48 5.39 1.41 -2.82
N SER A 49 6.53 0.78 -3.03
CA SER A 49 7.79 1.53 -2.99
C SER A 49 7.94 2.45 -4.20
N SER A 50 8.73 3.50 -4.03
CA SER A 50 9.18 4.38 -5.10
C SER A 50 9.88 3.58 -6.22
N GLU A 51 10.67 2.55 -5.89
CA GLU A 51 11.33 1.69 -6.87
C GLU A 51 10.33 0.85 -7.69
N PHE A 52 9.34 0.24 -7.03
CA PHE A 52 8.28 -0.51 -7.70
C PHE A 52 7.46 0.41 -8.62
N ALA A 53 7.09 1.60 -8.13
CA ALA A 53 6.37 2.58 -8.94
C ALA A 53 7.16 2.98 -10.19
N GLN A 54 8.45 3.30 -10.04
CA GLN A 54 9.32 3.65 -11.17
C GLN A 54 9.47 2.50 -12.17
N ALA A 55 9.65 1.26 -11.70
CA ALA A 55 9.81 0.09 -12.56
C ALA A 55 8.58 -0.17 -13.45
N HIS A 56 7.39 0.18 -12.96
CA HIS A 56 6.13 0.04 -13.70
C HIS A 56 5.62 1.33 -14.35
N GLY A 57 6.38 2.43 -14.27
CA GLY A 57 5.98 3.73 -14.82
C GLY A 57 4.75 4.34 -14.14
N LEU A 58 4.57 4.06 -12.84
CA LEU A 58 3.48 4.56 -12.02
C LEU A 58 3.89 5.87 -11.36
N MET A 59 2.92 6.76 -11.15
CA MET A 59 3.11 8.02 -10.46
C MET A 59 2.31 8.02 -9.16
N ALA A 60 2.95 8.50 -8.09
CA ALA A 60 2.27 8.74 -6.82
C ALA A 60 1.17 9.80 -7.01
N GLY A 61 0.02 9.59 -6.36
CA GLY A 61 -1.07 10.56 -6.35
C GLY A 61 -2.43 9.98 -6.67
N VAL A 62 -3.34 10.90 -7.03
CA VAL A 62 -4.77 10.61 -7.23
C VAL A 62 -5.07 10.58 -8.72
N GLU A 63 -5.53 9.44 -9.21
CA GLU A 63 -5.87 9.19 -10.60
C GLU A 63 -7.33 8.73 -10.74
N PRO A 64 -7.98 8.92 -11.91
CA PRO A 64 -9.28 8.32 -12.18
C PRO A 64 -9.21 6.80 -12.14
N LEU A 65 -10.21 6.14 -11.54
CA LEU A 65 -10.32 4.69 -11.51
C LEU A 65 -10.34 4.12 -12.95
N PRO A 66 -9.34 3.32 -13.35
CA PRO A 66 -9.35 2.68 -14.66
C PRO A 66 -10.37 1.54 -14.70
N ASP A 67 -10.83 1.17 -15.90
CA ASP A 67 -11.74 0.04 -16.09
C ASP A 67 -11.15 -1.28 -15.56
N GLN A 68 -9.82 -1.41 -15.62
CA GLN A 68 -9.06 -2.56 -15.12
C GLN A 68 -7.73 -2.09 -14.51
N PRO A 69 -7.25 -2.75 -13.46
CA PRO A 69 -5.91 -2.49 -12.94
C PRO A 69 -4.84 -2.94 -13.95
N GLY A 70 -3.68 -2.29 -13.92
CA GLY A 70 -2.53 -2.71 -14.74
C GLY A 70 -1.96 -4.07 -14.32
N GLU A 71 -1.08 -4.64 -15.15
CA GLU A 71 -0.47 -5.96 -14.85
C GLU A 71 0.31 -5.97 -13.52
N TRP A 72 0.91 -4.83 -13.16
CA TRP A 72 1.61 -4.59 -11.89
C TRP A 72 0.75 -4.93 -10.66
N ALA A 73 -0.57 -4.76 -10.74
CA ALA A 73 -1.45 -5.01 -9.61
C ALA A 73 -1.49 -6.49 -9.21
N ARG A 74 -1.12 -7.40 -10.12
CA ARG A 74 -1.03 -8.84 -9.86
C ARG A 74 0.16 -9.21 -8.97
N GLU A 75 1.15 -8.33 -8.89
CA GLU A 75 2.35 -8.52 -8.09
C GLU A 75 2.13 -8.12 -6.63
N LEU A 76 1.11 -7.28 -6.38
CA LEU A 76 0.80 -6.79 -5.06
C LEU A 76 0.47 -7.93 -4.09
N ARG A 77 0.83 -7.70 -2.84
CA ARG A 77 0.59 -8.60 -1.72
C ARG A 77 -0.32 -7.94 -0.71
N CYS A 78 -1.00 -8.77 0.07
CA CYS A 78 -1.83 -8.28 1.14
C CYS A 78 -1.03 -8.28 2.46
N CYS A 79 -1.10 -7.17 3.20
CA CYS A 79 -0.49 -7.03 4.53
C CYS A 79 -1.54 -6.47 5.51
N CYS A 80 -1.44 -6.81 6.80
CA CYS A 80 -2.25 -6.08 7.78
C CYS A 80 -1.55 -4.77 8.17
N VAL A 81 -2.35 -3.76 8.49
CA VAL A 81 -1.85 -2.44 8.90
C VAL A 81 -0.81 -2.56 10.02
N LYS A 82 -1.09 -3.33 11.08
CA LYS A 82 -0.17 -3.46 12.21
C LYS A 82 1.18 -4.09 11.86
N CYS A 83 1.22 -5.14 11.03
CA CYS A 83 2.49 -5.70 10.57
C CYS A 83 3.26 -4.69 9.73
N PHE A 84 2.56 -3.89 8.94
CA PHE A 84 3.18 -2.85 8.13
C PHE A 84 3.78 -1.73 8.99
N GLU A 85 3.02 -1.23 9.97
CA GLU A 85 3.48 -0.25 10.98
C GLU A 85 4.72 -0.74 11.74
N GLU A 86 4.67 -1.98 12.25
CA GLU A 86 5.79 -2.60 12.98
C GLU A 86 7.04 -2.80 12.10
N ALA A 87 6.88 -3.09 10.81
CA ALA A 87 8.01 -3.32 9.90
C ALA A 87 8.66 -2.02 9.41
N HIS A 88 7.85 -0.97 9.19
CA HIS A 88 8.29 0.26 8.50
C HIS A 88 8.41 1.48 9.41
N GLY A 89 8.13 1.34 10.71
CA GLY A 89 8.37 2.38 11.71
C GLY A 89 7.50 3.64 11.51
N GLY A 90 6.27 3.46 11.06
CA GLY A 90 5.31 4.54 10.81
C GLY A 90 3.90 4.16 11.21
N GLN A 91 2.95 5.07 10.97
CA GLN A 91 1.54 4.88 11.29
C GLN A 91 0.66 5.51 10.21
N PHE A 92 -0.58 5.02 10.11
CA PHE A 92 -1.60 5.68 9.31
C PHE A 92 -2.28 6.79 10.11
N ASP A 93 -2.42 7.97 9.50
CA ASP A 93 -3.14 9.09 10.11
C ASP A 93 -4.67 8.93 10.02
N GLU A 94 -5.41 9.93 10.52
CA GLU A 94 -6.88 9.95 10.47
C GLU A 94 -7.44 10.01 9.04
N ASP A 95 -6.62 10.43 8.07
CA ASP A 95 -6.95 10.47 6.63
C ASP A 95 -6.49 9.19 5.89
N HIS A 96 -6.07 8.16 6.62
CA HIS A 96 -5.50 6.91 6.10
C HIS A 96 -4.20 7.08 5.29
N LYS A 97 -3.47 8.19 5.48
CA LYS A 97 -2.18 8.39 4.83
C LYS A 97 -1.06 7.79 5.66
N TRP A 98 -0.10 7.17 4.99
CA TRP A 98 1.11 6.68 5.63
C TRP A 98 1.99 7.84 6.10
N VAL A 99 2.37 7.84 7.38
CA VAL A 99 3.29 8.80 7.98
C VAL A 99 4.45 8.02 8.59
N GLN A 100 5.65 8.25 8.06
CA GLN A 100 6.89 7.66 8.58
C GLN A 100 7.50 8.59 9.65
N GLU A 101 7.87 8.04 10.81
CA GLU A 101 8.50 8.78 11.93
C GLU A 101 10.03 8.80 11.85
#